data_AF-A0A3N5VAT6-F1
#
_entry.id   AF-A0A3N5VAT6-F1
#
_cell.length_a   1.000
_cell.length_b   1.000
_cell.length_c   1.000
_cell.angle_alpha   90.00
_cell.angle_beta   90.00
_cell.angle_gamma   90.00
#
_symmetry.space_group_name_H-M   'P 1'
#
loop_
_entity.id
_entity.type
_entity.pdbx_description
1 polymer ?
#
loop_
_entity_poly.entity_id
_entity_poly.type
_entity_poly.pdbx_seq_one_letter_code
_entity_poly.pdbx_strand_id
1 'polypeptide(L)' 'MNLIEEATIGQHYICPVEYGDVTGLTDHEEAQLNQWLAHYPGATFVFGDEDEFARCEITGLMGNCVKVKIYESA' A
#
# COMPACT_ATOMS: atom_id res chain seq x y z
N MET A 1 -10.33 5.42 -15.32
CA MET A 1 -9.77 4.74 -14.15
C MET A 1 -10.76 3.67 -13.72
N ASN A 2 -10.46 2.40 -14.04
CA ASN A 2 -11.26 1.26 -13.60
C ASN A 2 -10.73 0.81 -12.23
N LEU A 3 -11.62 0.61 -11.26
CA LEU A 3 -11.23 0.04 -9.96
C LEU A 3 -10.84 -1.42 -10.16
N ILE A 4 -9.63 -1.79 -9.76
CA ILE A 4 -9.11 -3.16 -9.80
C ILE A 4 -9.44 -3.86 -8.48
N GLU A 5 -9.04 -3.24 -7.37
CA GLU A 5 -9.02 -3.87 -6.05
C GLU A 5 -9.07 -2.82 -4.95
N GLU A 6 -9.57 -3.23 -3.77
CA GLU A 6 -9.42 -2.49 -2.53
C GLU A 6 -8.56 -3.31 -1.58
N ALA A 7 -7.51 -2.71 -1.03
CA ALA A 7 -6.56 -3.35 -0.14
C ALA A 7 -6.46 -2.60 1.18
N THR A 8 -5.97 -3.27 2.22
CA THR A 8 -5.66 -2.66 3.52
C THR A 8 -4.17 -2.71 3.76
N ILE A 9 -3.51 -1.55 3.85
CA ILE A 9 -2.05 -1.49 4.03
C ILE A 9 -1.68 -0.67 5.26
N GLY A 10 -0.52 -0.94 5.85
CA GLY A 10 -0.01 -0.15 6.97
C GLY A 10 0.15 1.33 6.59
N GLN A 11 -0.21 2.24 7.48
CA GLN A 11 -0.18 3.69 7.21
C GLN A 11 1.21 4.20 6.81
N HIS A 12 2.28 3.59 7.33
CA HIS A 12 3.66 3.95 6.99
C HIS A 12 4.03 3.66 5.52
N TYR A 13 3.23 2.87 4.80
CA TYR A 13 3.43 2.62 3.36
C TYR A 13 2.83 3.71 2.46
N ILE A 14 2.05 4.66 2.97
CA ILE A 14 1.44 5.73 2.14
C ILE A 14 2.51 6.54 1.42
N CYS A 15 3.51 7.06 2.15
CA CYS A 15 4.55 7.91 1.57
C CYS A 15 5.43 7.16 0.54
N PRO A 16 5.90 5.93 0.81
CA PRO A 16 6.56 5.09 -0.19
C PRO A 16 5.73 4.86 -1.46
N VAL A 17 4.42 4.61 -1.33
CA VAL A 17 3.55 4.33 -2.49
C VAL A 17 3.26 5.59 -3.30
N GLU A 18 3.01 6.73 -2.65
CA GLU A 18 2.67 7.99 -3.34
C GLU A 18 3.89 8.68 -3.95
N TYR A 19 5.01 8.70 -3.25
CA TYR A 19 6.17 9.54 -3.58
C TYR A 19 7.42 8.75 -3.93
N GLY A 20 7.42 7.42 -3.79
CA GLY A 20 8.61 6.59 -3.93
C GLY A 20 9.65 6.82 -2.82
N ASP A 21 9.27 7.54 -1.75
CA ASP A 21 10.14 7.81 -0.62
C ASP A 21 10.08 6.66 0.38
N VAL A 22 11.04 5.75 0.27
CA VAL A 22 11.20 4.58 1.15
C VAL A 22 11.99 4.91 2.42
N THR A 23 12.34 6.18 2.67
CA THR A 23 13.06 6.54 3.89
C THR A 23 12.21 6.21 5.12
N GLY A 24 12.78 5.40 6.02
CA GLY A 24 12.09 4.91 7.21
C GLY A 24 11.56 3.47 7.11
N LEU A 25 11.60 2.86 5.93
CA LEU A 25 11.43 1.42 5.78
C LEU A 25 12.74 0.69 6.07
N THR A 26 12.63 -0.51 6.65
CA THR A 26 13.73 -1.48 6.65
C THR A 26 13.85 -2.17 5.29
N ASP A 27 15.02 -2.75 4.98
CA ASP A 27 15.25 -3.52 3.74
C ASP A 27 14.18 -4.62 3.52
N HIS A 28 13.67 -5.20 4.62
CA HIS A 28 12.64 -6.23 4.56
C HIS A 28 11.27 -5.65 4.16
N GLU A 29 10.87 -4.54 4.78
CA GLU A 29 9.60 -3.85 4.47
C GLU A 29 9.60 -3.29 3.05
N GLU A 30 10.73 -2.72 2.61
CA GLU A 30 10.89 -2.25 1.24
C GLU A 30 10.76 -3.42 0.23
N ALA A 31 11.36 -4.57 0.52
CA ALA A 31 11.22 -5.75 -0.32
C ALA A 31 9.76 -6.26 -0.40
N GLN A 32 9.05 -6.28 0.73
CA GLN A 32 7.63 -6.66 0.78
C GLN A 32 6.75 -5.68 0.00
N LEU A 33 6.98 -4.37 0.18
CA LEU A 33 6.29 -3.32 -0.57
C LEU A 33 6.52 -3.48 -2.08
N ASN A 34 7.78 -3.64 -2.50
CA ASN A 34 8.13 -3.78 -3.91
C ASN A 34 7.49 -5.03 -4.54
N GLN A 35 7.44 -6.14 -3.80
CA GLN A 35 6.74 -7.34 -4.24
C GLN A 35 5.23 -7.08 -4.42
N TRP A 36 4.61 -6.37 -3.49
CA TRP A 36 3.18 -6.03 -3.58
C TRP A 36 2.89 -5.08 -4.75
N LEU A 37 3.69 -4.03 -4.94
CA LEU A 37 3.57 -3.08 -6.05
C LEU A 37 3.75 -3.75 -7.43
N ALA A 38 4.56 -4.80 -7.52
CA ALA A 38 4.77 -5.54 -8.77
C ALA A 38 3.49 -6.20 -9.31
N HIS A 39 2.47 -6.42 -8.48
CA HIS A 39 1.16 -6.92 -8.92
C HIS A 39 0.29 -5.83 -9.58
N TYR A 40 0.63 -4.56 -9.39
CA TYR A 40 -0.15 -3.41 -9.86
C TYR A 40 0.70 -2.47 -10.74
N PRO A 41 1.29 -2.96 -11.85
CA PRO A 41 2.20 -2.17 -12.67
C PRO A 41 1.48 -0.94 -13.24
N GLY A 42 1.99 0.23 -12.88
CA GLY A 42 1.44 1.52 -13.34
C GLY A 42 0.10 1.88 -12.71
N ALA A 43 -0.38 1.20 -11.67
CA ALA A 43 -1.65 1.54 -11.05
C ALA A 43 -1.65 2.91 -10.35
N THR A 44 -2.83 3.50 -10.20
CA THR A 44 -3.05 4.67 -9.35
C THR A 44 -3.63 4.22 -8.02
N PHE A 45 -3.06 4.70 -6.91
CA PHE A 45 -3.47 4.38 -5.56
C PHE A 45 -4.19 5.59 -4.93
N VAL A 46 -5.35 5.35 -4.34
CA VAL A 46 -6.13 6.38 -3.63
C VAL A 46 -6.37 5.91 -2.20
N PHE A 47 -5.81 6.64 -1.25
CA PHE A 47 -5.92 6.35 0.18
C PHE A 47 -7.20 6.92 0.76
N GLY A 48 -7.89 6.11 1.56
CA GLY A 48 -9.17 6.44 2.20
C GLY A 48 -9.06 6.50 3.71
N ASP A 49 -10.09 6.00 4.38
CA ASP A 49 -10.18 6.03 5.84
C ASP A 49 -9.12 5.15 6.52
N GLU A 50 -8.65 5.63 7.66
CA GLU A 50 -7.77 4.90 8.56
C GLU A 50 -8.56 3.84 9.35
N ASP A 51 -7.94 2.69 9.57
CA ASP A 51 -8.47 1.61 10.39
C ASP A 51 -7.44 1.23 11.45
N GLU A 52 -7.82 1.39 12.71
CA GLU A 52 -6.97 1.03 13.84
C GLU A 52 -7.03 -0.49 14.05
N PHE A 53 -5.86 -1.12 14.16
CA PHE A 53 -5.75 -2.55 14.45
C PHE A 53 -6.33 -3.47 13.36
N ALA A 54 -6.08 -3.13 12.09
CA ALA A 54 -6.40 -3.97 10.95
C ALA A 54 -5.16 -4.73 10.43
N ARG A 55 -5.40 -5.74 9.58
CA ARG A 55 -4.33 -6.55 8.98
C ARG A 55 -3.79 -5.85 7.73
N CYS A 56 -2.50 -5.56 7.72
CA CYS A 56 -1.79 -5.09 6.54
C CYS A 56 -1.61 -6.23 5.54
N GLU A 57 -2.04 -6.05 4.31
CA GLU A 57 -1.93 -7.06 3.24
C GLU A 57 -0.51 -7.18 2.68
N ILE A 58 0.33 -6.16 2.82
CA ILE A 58 1.74 -6.19 2.41
C ILE A 58 2.55 -7.09 3.35
N THR A 59 2.36 -6.96 4.67
CA THR A 59 3.20 -7.64 5.67
C THR A 59 2.50 -8.83 6.34
N GLY A 60 1.17 -8.89 6.27
CA GLY A 60 0.34 -9.84 6.99
C GLY A 60 0.17 -9.55 8.48
N LEU A 61 0.79 -8.49 9.01
CA LEU A 61 0.79 -8.12 10.43
C LEU A 61 -0.40 -7.21 10.78
N MET A 62 -0.78 -7.19 12.06
CA MET A 62 -1.79 -6.27 12.59
C MET A 62 -1.17 -4.94 12.98
N GLY A 63 -1.85 -3.83 12.73
CA GLY A 63 -1.42 -2.50 13.13
C GLY A 63 -2.35 -1.41 12.63
N ASN A 64 -1.88 -0.16 12.65
CA ASN A 64 -2.62 0.95 12.08
C ASN A 64 -2.52 0.89 10.55
N CYS A 65 -3.68 0.76 9.90
CA CYS A 65 -3.77 0.61 8.47
C CYS A 65 -4.64 1.70 7.85
N VAL A 66 -4.65 1.73 6.53
CA VAL A 66 -5.50 2.57 5.70
C VAL A 66 -6.08 1.71 4.58
N LYS A 67 -7.32 2.01 4.18
CA LYS A 67 -7.89 1.42 2.97
C LYS A 67 -7.33 2.13 1.75
N VAL A 68 -6.85 1.36 0.77
CA VAL A 68 -6.36 1.88 -0.51
C VAL A 68 -7.20 1.31 -1.65
N LYS A 69 -7.67 2.20 -2.52
CA LYS A 69 -8.33 1.84 -3.77
C LYS A 69 -7.32 1.88 -4.90
N ILE A 70 -7.24 0.78 -5.66
CA ILE A 70 -6.25 0.58 -6.70
C ILE A 70 -6.94 0.64 -8.06
N TYR A 71 -6.48 1.53 -8.95
CA TYR A 71 -7.06 1.74 -10.27
C TYR A 71 -6.08 1.41 -11.38
N GLU A 72 -6.56 0.83 -12.49
CA GLU A 72 -5.77 0.76 -13.72
C GLU A 72 -5.46 2.18 -14.18
N SER A 73 -4.17 2.45 -14.44
CA SER A 73 -3.80 3.67 -15.16
C SER A 73 -4.14 3.51 -16.63
N ALA A 74 -4.55 4.61 -17.24
CA ALA A 74 -5.10 4.67 -18.59
C ALA A 74 -4.02 4.62 -19.67
#